data_AF-A0A183P5E8-F1
#
_entry.id   AF-A0A183P5E8-F1
#
_cell.length_a   1.000
_cell.length_b   1.000
_cell.length_c   1.000
_cell.angle_alpha   90.00
_cell.angle_beta   90.00
_cell.angle_gamma   90.00
#
_symmetry.space_group_name_H-M   'P 1'
#
loop_
_entity.id
_entity.type
_entity.pdbx_description
1 polymer ?
#
loop_
_entity_poly.entity_id
_entity_poly.type
_entity_poly.pdbx_seq_one_letter_code
_entity_poly.pdbx_strand_id
1 'polypeptide(L)' 'MTNVSLRLYIETDDTEYPGLKRLKLQGKDLENVPAELFMLRELQVLDMSPERQPSLTYKLLELPSDIGK' A
#
# COMPACT_ATOMS: atom_id res chain seq x y z
N MET A 1 -12.34 16.72 1.62
CA MET A 1 -11.77 15.40 1.98
C MET A 1 -11.88 15.29 3.49
N THR A 2 -12.62 14.29 3.97
CA THR A 2 -12.86 14.07 5.40
C THR A 2 -11.53 13.82 6.10
N ASN A 3 -11.21 14.67 7.08
CA ASN A 3 -9.97 14.63 7.85
C ASN A 3 -10.06 13.49 8.87
N VAL A 4 -9.86 12.25 8.40
CA VAL A 4 -9.83 11.06 9.26
C VAL A 4 -8.39 10.86 9.71
N SER A 5 -8.17 10.78 11.03
CA SER A 5 -6.84 10.62 11.62
C SER A 5 -6.23 9.28 11.24
N LEU A 6 -4.94 9.29 10.85
CA LEU A 6 -4.20 8.09 10.49
C LEU A 6 -4.10 7.06 11.63
N ARG A 7 -4.24 7.51 12.89
CA ARG A 7 -4.21 6.62 14.07
C ARG A 7 -5.29 5.56 14.07
N LEU A 8 -6.42 5.82 13.41
CA LEU A 8 -7.54 4.87 13.32
C LEU A 8 -7.24 3.67 12.41
N TYR A 9 -6.19 3.77 11.59
CA TYR A 9 -5.77 2.72 10.65
C TYR A 9 -4.53 1.96 11.14
N ILE A 10 -4.10 2.18 12.39
CA ILE A 10 -2.99 1.41 12.98
C ILE A 10 -3.51 0.04 13.43
N GLU A 11 -2.93 -1.01 12.86
CA GLU A 11 -3.18 -2.42 13.17
C GLU A 11 -2.11 -2.94 14.14
N THR A 12 -2.47 -3.89 15.00
CA THR A 12 -1.53 -4.54 15.96
C THR A 12 -1.56 -6.05 15.94
N ASP A 13 -2.53 -6.63 15.23
CA ASP A 13 -2.82 -8.06 15.10
C ASP A 13 -2.43 -8.61 13.72
N ASP A 14 -1.52 -7.92 13.02
CA ASP A 14 -0.99 -8.35 11.73
C ASP A 14 -0.18 -9.65 11.89
N THR A 15 -0.47 -10.63 11.03
CA THR A 15 0.19 -11.96 11.08
C THR A 15 1.65 -11.93 10.66
N GLU A 16 2.05 -11.01 9.78
CA GLU A 16 3.44 -10.82 9.35
C GLU A 16 4.23 -10.00 10.38
N TYR A 17 3.55 -9.12 11.12
CA TYR A 17 4.14 -8.26 12.15
C TYR A 17 3.45 -8.38 13.52
N PRO A 18 3.48 -9.55 14.19
CA PRO A 18 2.72 -9.76 15.42
C PRO A 18 3.14 -8.81 16.56
N GLY A 19 2.17 -8.09 17.11
CA GLY A 19 2.37 -7.18 18.24
C GLY A 19 3.05 -5.86 17.89
N LEU A 20 3.36 -5.61 16.61
CA LEU A 20 3.88 -4.33 16.15
C LEU A 20 2.74 -3.41 15.71
N LYS A 21 2.91 -2.11 15.94
CA LYS A 21 1.99 -1.08 15.44
C LYS A 21 2.28 -0.81 13.96
N ARG A 22 1.39 -1.29 13.10
CA ARG A 22 1.52 -1.21 11.65
C ARG A 22 0.50 -0.25 11.05
N LEU A 23 0.92 0.55 10.08
CA LEU A 23 0.03 1.37 9.26
C LEU A 23 0.23 0.98 7.79
N LYS A 24 -0.87 0.71 7.11
CA LYS A 24 -0.90 0.40 5.69
C LYS A 24 -1.47 1.58 4.91
N LEU A 25 -0.70 2.12 3.98
CA LEU A 25 -1.14 3.15 3.03
C LEU A 25 -1.13 2.56 1.62
N GLN A 26 -2.23 2.72 0.90
CA GLN A 26 -2.36 2.17 -0.45
C GLN A 26 -2.86 3.22 -1.44
N GLY A 27 -2.36 3.14 -2.65
CA GLY A 27 -2.96 3.85 -3.77
C GLY A 27 -2.96 5.36 -3.64
N LYS A 28 -4.16 5.93 -3.72
CA LYS A 28 -4.40 7.37 -3.73
C LYS A 28 -3.95 8.07 -2.45
N ASP A 29 -3.84 7.33 -1.34
CA ASP A 29 -3.36 7.86 -0.06
C ASP A 29 -1.87 8.24 -0.12
N LEU A 30 -1.12 7.72 -1.09
CA LEU A 30 0.28 8.07 -1.31
C LEU A 30 0.48 9.29 -2.21
N GLU A 31 -0.55 9.75 -2.94
CA GLU A 31 -0.45 10.97 -3.77
C GLU A 31 -0.26 12.21 -2.89
N ASN A 32 -0.86 12.22 -1.69
CA ASN A 32 -0.70 13.27 -0.68
C ASN A 32 -0.59 12.63 0.71
N VAL A 33 0.62 12.17 1.05
CA VAL A 33 0.89 11.62 2.38
C VAL A 33 0.73 12.72 3.44
N PRO A 34 -0.21 12.60 4.40
CA PRO A 34 -0.49 13.67 5.34
C PRO A 34 0.66 13.83 6.36
N ALA A 35 0.94 15.08 6.74
CA ALA A 35 2.02 15.40 7.69
C ALA A 35 1.85 14.70 9.07
N GLU A 36 0.62 14.35 9.44
CA GLU A 36 0.32 13.55 10.65
C GLU A 36 1.09 12.24 10.69
N LEU A 37 1.39 11.62 9.54
CA LEU A 37 2.17 10.37 9.47
C LEU A 37 3.50 10.50 10.23
N PHE A 38 4.19 11.61 10.04
CA PHE A 38 5.49 11.87 10.68
C PHE A 38 5.37 12.19 12.18
N MET A 39 4.15 12.35 12.70
CA MET A 39 3.85 12.57 14.10
C MET A 39 3.49 11.28 14.86
N LEU A 40 3.32 10.16 14.14
CA LEU A 40 2.99 8.83 14.72
C LEU A 40 4.24 8.16 15.30
N ARG A 41 4.66 8.60 16.49
CA ARG A 41 5.86 8.08 17.19
C ARG A 41 5.73 6.63 17.63
N GLU A 42 4.50 6.16 17.75
CA GLU A 42 4.17 4.78 18.12
C GLU A 42 4.27 3.82 16.94
N LEU A 43 4.34 4.32 15.71
CA LEU A 43 4.35 3.49 14.51
C LEU A 43 5.69 2.76 14.38
N GLN A 44 5.63 1.44 14.18
CA GLN A 44 6.80 0.57 14.07
C GLN A 44 6.95 0.00 12.66
N VAL A 45 5.85 -0.18 11.94
CA VAL A 45 5.83 -0.69 10.57
C VAL A 45 4.99 0.23 9.69
N LEU A 46 5.57 0.70 8.60
CA LEU A 46 4.87 1.47 7.58
C LEU A 46 4.93 0.69 6.26
N ASP A 47 3.78 0.17 5.84
CA ASP A 47 3.61 -0.51 4.57
C ASP A 47 2.99 0.46 3.56
N MET A 48 3.72 0.76 2.49
CA MET A 48 3.29 1.67 1.43
C MET A 48 3.25 0.94 0.09
N SER A 49 2.07 0.86 -0.50
CA SER A 49 1.86 0.24 -1.80
C SER A 49 1.29 1.26 -2.79
N PRO A 50 1.91 1.51 -3.95
CA PRO A 50 1.38 2.44 -4.95
C PRO A 50 0.01 2.01 -5.46
N GLU A 51 -0.72 2.91 -6.12
CA GLU A 51 -1.99 2.54 -6.75
C GLU A 51 -1.68 1.46 -7.76
N ARG A 52 -2.38 0.33 -7.63
CA ARG A 52 -2.25 -0.75 -8.59
C ARG A 52 -2.77 -0.23 -9.91
N GLN A 53 -1.87 0.33 -10.71
CA GLN A 53 -2.14 0.69 -12.09
C GLN A 53 -2.66 -0.59 -12.76
N PRO A 54 -3.85 -0.58 -13.38
CA PRO A 54 -4.33 -1.75 -14.10
C PRO A 54 -3.29 -2.08 -15.17
N SER A 55 -2.57 -3.18 -14.99
CA SER A 55 -1.47 -3.60 -15.88
C SER A 55 -1.94 -4.10 -17.25
N LEU A 56 -3.14 -3.72 -17.71
CA LEU A 56 -3.89 -4.49 -18.69
C LEU A 56 -4.46 -3.67 -19.85
N THR A 57 -3.72 -2.68 -20.34
CA THR A 57 -3.78 -2.37 -21.79
C THR A 57 -2.59 -2.92 -22.57
N TYR A 58 -1.64 -3.59 -21.91
CA TYR A 58 -0.65 -4.38 -22.63
C TYR A 58 -1.26 -5.72 -23.06
N LYS A 59 -1.79 -5.73 -24.29
CA LYS A 59 -2.11 -6.97 -25.00
C LYS A 59 -0.92 -7.28 -25.90
N LEU A 60 -0.28 -8.44 -25.71
CA LEU A 60 0.46 -9.04 -26.82
C LEU A 60 -0.59 -9.47 -27.84
N LEU A 61 -0.65 -8.77 -28.98
CA LEU A 61 -1.55 -9.15 -30.08
C LEU A 61 -1.14 -10.50 -30.70
N GLU A 62 0.12 -10.88 -30.53
CA GLU A 62 0.67 -12.15 -30.99
C GLU A 62 1.49 -12.80 -29.87
N LEU A 63 1.29 -14.09 -29.65
CA LEU A 63 2.03 -14.87 -28.67
C LEU A 63 3.22 -15.53 -29.37
N PRO A 64 4.49 -15.26 -28.98
CA PRO A 64 5.63 -15.94 -29.54
C PRO A 64 5.50 -17.47 -29.44
N SER A 65 5.79 -18.17 -30.53
CA SER A 65 5.63 -19.62 -30.65
C SER A 65 6.54 -20.43 -29.71
N ASP A 66 7.51 -19.77 -29.06
CA ASP A 66 8.50 -20.39 -28.18
C ASP A 66 8.16 -20.23 -26.69
N ILE A 67 7.01 -19.63 -26.35
CA ILE A 67 6.53 -19.62 -24.96
C ILE A 67 6.16 -21.06 -24.55
N GLY A 68 6.81 -21.56 -23.49
CA GLY A 68 6.55 -22.90 -22.95
C GLY A 68 7.23 -24.04 -23.71
N LYS A 69 8.10 -23.76 -24.69
CA LYS A 69 9.09 -24.70 -25.22
C LYS A 69 10.38 -24.64 -24.40
#